data_AF-T0KCF3-F1
#
_entry.id   AF-T0KCF3-F1
#
_cell.length_a   1.000
_cell.length_b   1.000
_cell.length_c   1.000
_cell.angle_alpha   90.00
_cell.angle_beta   90.00
_cell.angle_gamma   90.00
#
_symmetry.space_group_name_H-M   'P 1'
#
loop_
_entity.id
_entity.type
_entity.pdbx_description
1 polymer ?
#
loop_
_entity_poly.entity_id
_entity_poly.type
_entity_poly.pdbx_seq_one_letter_code
_entity_poly.pdbx_strand_id
1 'polypeptide(L)'
;MATDKVNQENTGGLVPEVDQPGSDVEDWEFVHEYSFKYQSDKKSVDEKSVRDAVANGVTESPTVDDKQADGEVTDQKEEDMTTDIDEKLAAKREKKREKRRAYKKRVQERRAQEKEQEKDADTDVANQNEQISDQNQQKLAETLAEVTFAKKQIDDEIRSLQNAQKVAQNMVDKLNEEMTQKMSGLGIADKETDKKTQKEAFLAELISDWDEYFGDGDLDDWQRLCGDLGLPADLPSKTKCRKAIRTVDVNIRQFLDAIRKPEDVIFFKNVYKLAHWSRKSKNLVPKDFITRGTPMRALMRELSRCY
;
A
#
# COMPACT_ATOMS: atom_id res chain seq x y z
N MET A 1 32.94 -14.99 74.80
CA MET A 1 33.36 -13.63 74.41
C MET A 1 32.35 -13.12 73.42
N ALA A 2 31.48 -12.23 73.90
CA ALA A 2 30.44 -11.56 73.15
C ALA A 2 31.02 -10.31 72.50
N THR A 3 30.62 -10.00 71.27
CA THR A 3 30.61 -8.64 70.75
C THR A 3 29.39 -8.43 69.87
N ASP A 4 28.40 -7.81 70.49
CA ASP A 4 27.38 -6.97 69.85
C ASP A 4 28.03 -5.87 68.99
N LYS A 5 27.36 -5.50 67.89
CA LYS A 5 27.41 -4.17 67.23
C LYS A 5 26.19 -4.09 66.29
N VAL A 6 25.11 -3.46 66.75
CA VAL A 6 24.77 -2.04 66.63
C VAL A 6 24.07 -1.71 65.31
N ASN A 7 22.77 -1.51 65.49
CA ASN A 7 21.78 -0.79 64.69
C ASN A 7 22.34 0.52 64.10
N GLN A 8 22.05 0.78 62.83
CA GLN A 8 21.93 2.14 62.31
C GLN A 8 20.67 2.25 61.47
N GLU A 9 19.76 3.04 62.02
CA GLU A 9 18.58 3.60 61.37
C GLU A 9 19.03 4.50 60.21
N ASN A 10 18.46 4.31 59.03
CA ASN A 10 18.54 5.30 57.96
C ASN A 10 17.13 5.74 57.57
N THR A 11 16.79 6.91 58.05
CA THR A 11 15.57 7.67 57.77
C THR A 11 15.72 8.45 56.47
N GLY A 12 14.68 8.41 55.64
CA GLY A 12 14.21 9.60 54.92
C GLY A 12 14.82 9.86 53.54
N GLY A 13 14.00 9.66 52.51
CA GLY A 13 14.26 10.13 51.17
C GLY A 13 13.12 9.78 50.20
N LEU A 14 11.90 10.25 50.50
CA LEU A 14 10.82 10.29 49.50
C LEU A 14 11.23 11.28 48.40
N VAL A 15 11.62 10.76 47.24
CA VAL A 15 11.77 11.52 46.00
C VAL A 15 10.45 11.40 45.25
N PRO A 16 9.82 12.51 44.81
CA PRO A 16 8.61 12.44 44.01
C PRO A 16 8.91 11.78 42.65
N GLU A 17 8.14 10.73 42.40
CA GLU A 17 8.01 9.97 41.18
C GLU A 17 7.67 10.92 40.02
N VAL A 18 8.66 11.19 39.18
CA VAL A 18 8.49 11.88 37.90
C VAL A 18 8.11 10.81 36.89
N ASP A 19 6.84 10.84 36.45
CA ASP A 19 6.34 10.10 35.30
C ASP A 19 7.20 10.40 34.06
N GLN A 20 8.13 9.49 33.76
CA GLN A 20 8.74 9.42 32.45
C GLN A 20 7.87 8.49 31.59
N PRO A 21 7.25 8.98 30.50
CA PRO A 21 6.63 8.09 29.53
C PRO A 21 7.74 7.24 28.91
N GLY A 22 7.73 5.95 29.25
CA GLY A 22 8.57 4.94 28.66
C GLY A 22 8.41 4.97 27.14
N SER A 23 9.44 5.46 26.47
CA SER A 23 9.65 5.31 25.05
C SER A 23 10.02 3.85 24.77
N ASP A 24 9.01 2.97 24.75
CA ASP A 24 9.10 1.68 24.09
C ASP A 24 9.08 1.92 22.57
N VAL A 25 10.22 2.37 22.06
CA VAL A 25 10.55 2.33 20.63
C VAL A 25 11.29 1.00 20.41
N GLU A 26 10.56 -0.11 20.51
CA GLU A 26 11.03 -1.38 19.97
C GLU A 26 10.34 -1.63 18.61
N ASP A 27 11.18 -1.73 17.58
CA ASP A 27 10.95 -2.37 16.28
C ASP A 27 9.90 -1.76 15.33
N TRP A 28 10.28 -0.63 14.72
CA TRP A 28 9.69 -0.13 13.47
C TRP A 28 10.18 -0.86 12.21
N GLU A 29 11.11 -1.82 12.31
CA GLU A 29 11.67 -2.52 11.13
C GLU A 29 10.78 -3.62 10.54
N PHE A 30 9.61 -3.93 11.12
CA PHE A 30 8.71 -4.97 10.58
C PHE A 30 7.54 -4.43 9.72
N VAL A 31 7.48 -3.13 9.42
CA VAL A 31 6.39 -2.55 8.59
C VAL A 31 6.75 -2.48 7.09
N HIS A 32 8.01 -2.70 6.72
CA HIS A 32 8.44 -2.53 5.32
C HIS A 32 8.07 -3.69 4.37
N GLU A 33 7.64 -4.84 4.90
CA GLU A 33 7.27 -6.00 4.08
C GLU A 33 5.74 -6.28 4.08
N TYR A 34 4.93 -5.24 4.27
CA TYR A 34 3.47 -5.33 4.10
C TYR A 34 2.85 -4.12 3.40
N SER A 35 3.64 -3.36 2.62
CA SER A 35 3.19 -2.14 1.94
C SER A 35 2.97 -2.27 0.43
N PHE A 36 2.86 -3.49 -0.14
CA PHE A 36 2.72 -3.68 -1.59
C PHE A 36 1.33 -4.11 -2.09
N LYS A 37 0.26 -3.85 -1.32
CA LYS A 37 -1.11 -4.25 -1.74
C LYS A 37 -2.22 -3.22 -1.50
N TYR A 38 -1.90 -1.93 -1.50
CA TYR A 38 -2.91 -0.86 -1.56
C TYR A 38 -2.46 0.26 -2.51
N GLN A 39 -2.54 -0.01 -3.81
CA GLN A 39 -2.50 1.01 -4.86
C GLN A 39 -3.45 0.63 -6.02
N SER A 40 -4.65 0.16 -5.69
CA SER A 40 -5.75 0.00 -6.65
C SER A 40 -7.02 0.58 -6.05
N ASP A 41 -7.09 1.91 -5.99
CA ASP A 41 -8.35 2.67 -5.91
C ASP A 41 -8.06 4.17 -6.14
N LYS A 42 -7.56 4.51 -7.33
CA LYS A 42 -7.79 5.84 -7.89
C LYS A 42 -9.04 5.76 -8.74
N LYS A 43 -10.18 5.94 -8.09
CA LYS A 43 -11.44 6.31 -8.75
C LYS A 43 -11.16 7.51 -9.65
N SER A 44 -11.54 7.35 -10.91
CA SER A 44 -11.73 8.41 -11.89
C SER A 44 -12.47 9.59 -11.26
N VAL A 45 -11.79 10.72 -11.13
CA VAL A 45 -12.46 12.00 -11.00
C VAL A 45 -12.90 12.34 -12.42
N ASP A 46 -14.21 12.30 -12.64
CA ASP A 46 -14.83 12.79 -13.87
C ASP A 46 -14.43 14.25 -14.10
N GLU A 47 -13.54 14.47 -15.07
CA GLU A 47 -13.22 15.77 -15.67
C GLU A 47 -14.40 16.29 -16.51
N LYS A 48 -15.53 16.53 -15.84
CA LYS A 48 -16.74 17.06 -16.49
C LYS A 48 -17.47 18.04 -15.57
N SER A 49 -16.78 19.04 -15.06
CA SER A 49 -17.42 20.17 -14.37
C SER A 49 -16.54 21.43 -14.28
N VAL A 50 -15.85 21.81 -15.35
CA VAL A 50 -15.21 23.13 -15.46
C VAL A 50 -15.39 23.66 -16.87
N ARG A 51 -16.63 24.01 -17.27
CA ARG A 51 -16.88 24.84 -18.46
C ARG A 51 -18.25 25.54 -18.52
N ASP A 52 -18.96 25.70 -17.41
CA ASP A 52 -20.21 26.48 -17.33
C ASP A 52 -20.12 27.65 -16.32
N ALA A 53 -19.02 28.41 -16.38
CA ALA A 53 -18.83 29.62 -15.57
C ALA A 53 -18.41 30.86 -16.38
N VAL A 54 -18.70 30.91 -17.68
CA VAL A 54 -18.47 32.09 -18.54
C VAL A 54 -19.71 32.43 -19.37
N ALA A 55 -20.87 32.43 -18.72
CA ALA A 55 -22.13 32.86 -19.33
C ALA A 55 -23.05 33.48 -18.28
N ASN A 56 -22.59 34.53 -17.60
CA ASN A 56 -23.44 35.49 -16.88
C ASN A 56 -22.64 36.79 -16.60
N GLY A 57 -22.01 37.32 -17.65
CA GLY A 57 -21.64 38.74 -17.69
C GLY A 57 -22.85 39.53 -18.17
N VAL A 58 -23.80 39.76 -17.27
CA VAL A 58 -24.92 40.69 -17.45
C VAL A 58 -24.30 42.08 -17.66
N THR A 59 -24.12 42.51 -18.90
CA THR A 59 -23.92 43.92 -19.21
C THR A 59 -25.27 44.60 -19.07
N GLU A 60 -25.55 45.05 -17.85
CA GLU A 60 -26.59 46.01 -17.56
C GLU A 60 -26.43 47.20 -18.50
N SER A 61 -27.44 47.38 -19.34
CA SER A 61 -27.60 48.57 -20.17
C SER A 61 -28.02 49.71 -19.24
N PRO A 62 -27.38 50.90 -19.29
CA PRO A 62 -27.97 52.07 -18.65
C PRO A 62 -29.18 52.52 -19.47
N THR A 63 -30.37 52.17 -18.99
CA THR A 63 -31.63 52.87 -19.30
C THR A 63 -31.50 54.30 -18.80
N VAL A 64 -31.39 55.24 -19.73
CA VAL A 64 -31.50 56.68 -19.45
C VAL A 64 -32.96 57.04 -19.70
N ASP A 65 -33.74 57.05 -18.63
CA ASP A 65 -35.05 57.68 -18.58
C ASP A 65 -34.91 59.21 -18.42
N ASP A 66 -35.93 59.89 -18.94
CA ASP A 66 -36.36 61.25 -18.59
C ASP A 66 -35.45 62.44 -18.96
N LYS A 67 -35.90 63.20 -19.96
CA LYS A 67 -36.61 64.47 -19.68
C LYS A 67 -37.30 65.01 -20.92
N GLN A 68 -38.62 64.88 -20.87
CA GLN A 68 -39.62 65.59 -21.64
C GLN A 68 -39.57 67.07 -21.23
N ALA A 69 -39.33 67.97 -22.17
CA ALA A 69 -39.46 69.41 -21.99
C ALA A 69 -40.25 69.95 -23.17
N ASP A 70 -41.53 70.17 -22.90
CA ASP A 70 -42.51 70.75 -23.79
C ASP A 70 -42.24 72.26 -23.85
N GLY A 71 -41.92 72.75 -25.04
CA GLY A 71 -41.62 74.16 -25.29
C GLY A 71 -42.10 74.54 -26.68
N GLU A 72 -43.41 74.78 -26.78
CA GLU A 72 -44.09 75.35 -27.94
C GLU A 72 -43.74 76.83 -28.04
N VAL A 73 -42.94 77.20 -29.04
CA VAL A 73 -42.74 78.59 -29.47
C VAL A 73 -42.94 78.63 -30.99
N THR A 74 -44.08 79.21 -31.36
CA THR A 74 -44.41 79.64 -32.71
C THR A 74 -43.53 80.82 -33.11
N ASP A 75 -42.84 80.74 -34.26
CA ASP A 75 -42.47 81.94 -34.99
C ASP A 75 -42.45 81.69 -36.51
N GLN A 76 -43.31 82.44 -37.19
CA GLN A 76 -43.52 82.46 -38.63
C GLN A 76 -42.69 83.59 -39.24
N LYS A 77 -41.68 83.24 -40.05
CA LYS A 77 -41.16 83.98 -41.23
C LYS A 77 -39.70 83.58 -41.43
N GLU A 78 -39.42 82.82 -42.50
CA GLU A 78 -38.16 82.88 -43.28
C GLU A 78 -38.23 81.81 -44.39
N GLU A 79 -39.18 81.95 -45.30
CA GLU A 79 -39.24 81.19 -46.54
C GLU A 79 -38.61 82.05 -47.64
N ASP A 80 -37.30 81.96 -47.87
CA ASP A 80 -36.68 82.02 -49.23
C ASP A 80 -35.13 81.87 -49.30
N MET A 81 -34.44 81.41 -48.25
CA MET A 81 -32.96 81.23 -48.29
C MET A 81 -32.44 79.86 -47.80
N THR A 82 -33.32 78.87 -47.64
CA THR A 82 -33.03 77.59 -46.96
C THR A 82 -32.56 76.44 -47.87
N THR A 83 -32.76 76.55 -49.18
CA THR A 83 -32.52 75.44 -50.14
C THR A 83 -31.03 75.10 -50.32
N ASP A 84 -30.13 76.08 -50.29
CA ASP A 84 -28.67 75.85 -50.41
C ASP A 84 -28.04 75.27 -49.13
N ILE A 85 -28.64 75.53 -47.95
CA ILE A 85 -28.19 74.97 -46.67
C ILE A 85 -28.58 73.49 -46.57
N ASP A 86 -29.81 73.15 -46.99
CA ASP A 86 -30.31 71.78 -46.98
C ASP A 86 -29.56 70.87 -47.95
N GLU A 87 -29.19 71.36 -49.13
CA GLU A 87 -28.38 70.61 -50.10
C GLU A 87 -26.97 70.31 -49.55
N LYS A 88 -26.31 71.30 -48.92
CA LYS A 88 -25.00 71.10 -48.27
C LYS A 88 -25.08 70.12 -47.10
N LEU A 89 -26.16 70.15 -46.33
CA LEU A 89 -26.41 69.17 -45.26
C LEU A 89 -26.67 67.76 -45.81
N ALA A 90 -27.42 67.64 -46.90
CA ALA A 90 -27.66 66.37 -47.59
C ALA A 90 -26.35 65.77 -48.12
N ALA A 91 -25.52 66.56 -48.79
CA ALA A 91 -24.20 66.13 -49.26
C ALA A 91 -23.28 65.67 -48.12
N LYS A 92 -23.29 66.39 -46.98
CA LYS A 92 -22.53 66.01 -45.77
C LYS A 92 -23.04 64.69 -45.16
N ARG A 93 -24.36 64.49 -45.13
CA ARG A 93 -24.99 63.25 -44.65
C ARG A 93 -24.64 62.07 -45.55
N GLU A 94 -24.64 62.24 -46.87
CA GLU A 94 -24.29 61.17 -47.80
C GLU A 94 -22.80 60.80 -47.73
N LYS A 95 -21.90 61.79 -47.67
CA LYS A 95 -20.46 61.54 -47.43
C LYS A 95 -20.22 60.81 -46.11
N LYS A 96 -21.00 61.08 -45.07
CA LYS A 96 -20.94 60.36 -43.78
C LYS A 96 -21.46 58.91 -43.91
N ARG A 97 -22.52 58.68 -44.68
CA ARG A 97 -23.06 57.34 -44.96
C ARG A 97 -22.07 56.50 -45.76
N GLU A 98 -21.45 57.08 -46.77
CA GLU A 98 -20.42 56.41 -47.58
C GLU A 98 -19.21 56.00 -46.73
N LYS A 99 -18.68 56.92 -45.90
CA LYS A 99 -17.61 56.59 -44.94
C LYS A 99 -17.99 55.44 -44.00
N ARG A 100 -19.25 55.41 -43.52
CA ARG A 100 -19.76 54.31 -42.68
C ARG A 100 -19.85 52.98 -43.45
N ARG A 101 -20.31 53.01 -44.71
CA ARG A 101 -20.35 51.81 -45.58
C ARG A 101 -18.94 51.27 -45.84
N ALA A 102 -18.01 52.13 -46.21
CA ALA A 102 -16.61 51.75 -46.43
C ALA A 102 -15.95 51.18 -45.16
N TYR A 103 -16.19 51.79 -44.00
CA TYR A 103 -15.71 51.26 -42.72
C TYR A 103 -16.30 49.88 -42.41
N LYS A 104 -17.63 49.71 -42.53
CA LYS A 104 -18.29 48.42 -42.31
C LYS A 104 -17.74 47.34 -43.25
N LYS A 105 -17.52 47.68 -44.53
CA LYS A 105 -16.93 46.76 -45.52
C LYS A 105 -15.53 46.30 -45.11
N ARG A 106 -14.63 47.23 -44.73
CA ARG A 106 -13.28 46.88 -44.25
C ARG A 106 -13.28 46.02 -42.99
N VAL A 107 -14.19 46.29 -42.05
CA VAL A 107 -14.33 45.47 -40.84
C VAL A 107 -14.80 44.05 -41.19
N GLN A 108 -15.73 43.92 -42.13
CA GLN A 108 -16.21 42.61 -42.58
C GLN A 108 -15.12 41.83 -43.33
N GLU A 109 -14.33 42.50 -44.19
CA GLU A 109 -13.18 41.90 -44.88
C GLU A 109 -12.12 41.41 -43.88
N ARG A 110 -11.75 42.22 -42.88
CA ARG A 110 -10.80 41.76 -41.85
C ARG A 110 -11.32 40.57 -41.06
N ARG A 111 -12.61 40.57 -40.66
CA ARG A 111 -13.22 39.42 -39.99
C ARG A 111 -13.25 38.17 -40.85
N ALA A 112 -13.39 38.31 -42.17
CA ALA A 112 -13.33 37.17 -43.08
C ALA A 112 -11.90 36.62 -43.18
N GLN A 113 -10.90 37.51 -43.27
CA GLN A 113 -9.48 37.13 -43.28
C GLN A 113 -9.04 36.49 -41.96
N GLU A 114 -9.44 37.05 -40.82
CA GLU A 114 -9.17 36.47 -39.50
C GLU A 114 -9.75 35.06 -39.37
N LYS A 115 -10.99 34.84 -39.86
CA LYS A 115 -11.63 33.51 -39.87
C LYS A 115 -10.95 32.53 -40.82
N GLU A 116 -10.36 33.00 -41.90
CA GLU A 116 -9.61 32.15 -42.83
C GLU A 116 -8.27 31.74 -42.21
N GLN A 117 -7.55 32.70 -41.60
CA GLN A 117 -6.33 32.43 -40.84
C GLN A 117 -6.53 31.50 -39.65
N GLU A 118 -7.65 31.65 -38.93
CA GLU A 118 -8.02 30.77 -37.81
C GLU A 118 -8.21 29.33 -38.27
N LYS A 119 -8.86 29.12 -39.43
CA LYS A 119 -9.04 27.77 -40.00
C LYS A 119 -7.72 27.14 -40.43
N ASP A 120 -6.85 27.91 -41.07
CA ASP A 120 -5.54 27.40 -41.49
C ASP A 120 -4.70 27.00 -40.26
N ALA A 121 -4.71 27.83 -39.21
CA ALA A 121 -4.04 27.53 -37.95
C ALA A 121 -4.60 26.27 -37.26
N ASP A 122 -5.93 26.09 -37.25
CA ASP A 122 -6.56 24.89 -36.70
C ASP A 122 -6.13 23.61 -37.45
N THR A 123 -6.00 23.68 -38.77
CA THR A 123 -5.54 22.53 -39.57
C THR A 123 -4.07 22.20 -39.36
N ASP A 124 -3.21 23.21 -39.21
CA ASP A 124 -1.79 23.01 -38.91
C ASP A 124 -1.58 22.37 -37.54
N VAL A 125 -2.35 22.81 -36.53
CA VAL A 125 -2.32 22.22 -35.18
C VAL A 125 -2.81 20.76 -35.20
N ALA A 126 -3.85 20.46 -35.98
CA ALA A 126 -4.34 19.08 -36.12
C ALA A 126 -3.28 18.15 -36.74
N ASN A 127 -2.63 18.59 -37.83
CA ASN A 127 -1.58 17.81 -38.50
C ASN A 127 -0.34 17.62 -37.59
N GLN A 128 0.05 18.64 -36.82
CA GLN A 128 1.15 18.51 -35.85
C GLN A 128 0.83 17.51 -34.73
N ASN A 129 -0.42 17.52 -34.23
CA ASN A 129 -0.84 16.57 -33.20
C ASN A 129 -0.84 15.12 -33.72
N GLU A 130 -1.26 14.89 -34.97
CA GLU A 130 -1.18 13.57 -35.61
C GLU A 130 0.27 13.10 -35.75
N GLN A 131 1.17 13.97 -36.23
CA GLN A 131 2.60 13.64 -36.34
C GLN A 131 3.25 13.33 -34.98
N ILE A 132 2.91 14.09 -33.92
CA ILE A 132 3.42 13.84 -32.56
C ILE A 132 2.89 12.50 -32.04
N SER A 133 1.62 12.16 -32.31
CA SER A 133 1.04 10.87 -31.94
C SER A 133 1.80 9.72 -32.59
N ASP A 134 2.06 9.79 -33.90
CA ASP A 134 2.77 8.73 -34.63
C ASP A 134 4.22 8.55 -34.12
N GLN A 135 4.92 9.66 -33.86
CA GLN A 135 6.26 9.61 -33.28
C GLN A 135 6.28 8.97 -31.88
N ASN A 136 5.26 9.26 -31.06
CA ASN A 136 5.16 8.65 -29.74
C ASN A 136 4.85 7.15 -29.83
N GLN A 137 3.99 6.73 -30.77
CA GLN A 137 3.72 5.31 -31.02
C GLN A 137 4.98 4.58 -31.50
N GLN A 138 5.77 5.18 -32.39
CA GLN A 138 7.02 4.61 -32.87
C GLN A 138 8.05 4.44 -31.74
N LYS A 139 8.25 5.48 -30.93
CA LYS A 139 9.16 5.40 -29.75
C LYS A 139 8.69 4.35 -28.75
N LEU A 140 7.38 4.24 -28.53
CA LEU A 140 6.82 3.20 -27.65
C LEU A 140 7.10 1.79 -28.21
N ALA A 141 6.93 1.58 -29.52
CA ALA A 141 7.22 0.30 -30.14
C ALA A 141 8.72 -0.08 -30.05
N GLU A 142 9.62 0.89 -30.25
CA GLU A 142 11.07 0.70 -30.12
C GLU A 142 11.47 0.31 -28.68
N THR A 143 11.00 1.07 -27.68
CA THR A 143 11.28 0.76 -26.27
C THR A 143 10.72 -0.61 -25.84
N LEU A 144 9.55 -1.01 -26.35
CA LEU A 144 9.01 -2.35 -26.12
C LEU A 144 9.90 -3.45 -26.74
N ALA A 145 10.44 -3.22 -27.94
CA ALA A 145 11.37 -4.16 -28.56
C ALA A 145 12.66 -4.32 -27.75
N GLU A 146 13.23 -3.22 -27.22
CA GLU A 146 14.41 -3.27 -26.35
C GLU A 146 14.14 -4.03 -25.05
N VAL A 147 13.02 -3.74 -24.38
CA VAL A 147 12.64 -4.41 -23.13
C VAL A 147 12.41 -5.90 -23.36
N THR A 148 11.76 -6.29 -24.45
CA THR A 148 11.53 -7.72 -24.76
C THR A 148 12.84 -8.46 -25.06
N PHE A 149 13.80 -7.81 -25.72
CA PHE A 149 15.13 -8.36 -25.94
C PHE A 149 15.92 -8.53 -24.64
N ALA A 150 15.93 -7.51 -23.78
CA ALA A 150 16.59 -7.57 -22.47
C ALA A 150 15.98 -8.67 -21.58
N LYS A 151 14.65 -8.80 -21.58
CA LYS A 151 13.96 -9.88 -20.86
C LYS A 151 14.44 -11.27 -21.30
N LYS A 152 14.58 -11.48 -22.61
CA LYS A 152 15.07 -12.76 -23.14
C LYS A 152 16.49 -13.09 -22.68
N GLN A 153 17.38 -12.09 -22.63
CA GLN A 153 18.74 -12.29 -22.12
C GLN A 153 18.74 -12.71 -20.64
N ILE A 154 17.91 -12.06 -19.82
CA ILE A 154 17.76 -12.41 -18.40
C ILE A 154 17.23 -13.83 -18.25
N ASP A 155 16.21 -14.23 -19.03
CA ASP A 155 15.63 -15.57 -18.98
C ASP A 155 16.67 -16.67 -19.35
N ASP A 156 17.52 -16.40 -20.35
CA ASP A 156 18.61 -17.31 -20.74
C ASP A 156 19.71 -17.39 -19.66
N GLU A 157 20.02 -16.28 -18.99
CA GLU A 157 20.98 -16.24 -17.87
C GLU A 157 20.45 -17.01 -16.64
N ILE A 158 19.18 -16.82 -16.28
CA ILE A 158 18.52 -17.58 -15.21
C ILE A 158 18.58 -19.08 -15.49
N ARG A 159 18.29 -19.49 -16.74
CA ARG A 159 18.38 -20.91 -17.13
C ARG A 159 19.80 -21.45 -17.01
N SER A 160 20.80 -20.66 -17.39
CA SER A 160 22.21 -21.01 -17.23
C SER A 160 22.60 -21.21 -15.76
N LEU A 161 22.20 -20.28 -14.89
CA LEU A 161 22.46 -20.34 -13.45
C LEU A 161 21.79 -21.55 -12.79
N GLN A 162 20.54 -21.85 -13.14
CA GLN A 162 19.83 -23.04 -12.64
C GLN A 162 20.52 -24.35 -13.04
N ASN A 163 21.02 -24.43 -14.28
CA ASN A 163 21.79 -25.58 -14.74
C ASN A 163 23.10 -25.74 -13.95
N ALA A 164 23.81 -24.64 -13.71
CA ALA A 164 25.04 -24.65 -12.91
C ALA A 164 24.76 -25.08 -11.46
N GLN A 165 23.69 -24.58 -10.84
CA GLN A 165 23.27 -24.98 -9.49
C GLN A 165 22.96 -26.48 -9.42
N LYS A 166 22.27 -27.03 -10.42
CA LYS A 166 21.97 -28.47 -10.50
C LYS A 166 23.25 -29.31 -10.59
N VAL A 167 24.25 -28.88 -11.36
CA VAL A 167 25.54 -29.56 -11.43
C VAL A 167 26.25 -29.53 -10.08
N ALA A 168 26.25 -28.39 -9.39
CA ALA A 168 26.84 -28.27 -8.06
C ALA A 168 26.13 -29.17 -7.03
N GLN A 169 24.80 -29.24 -7.05
CA GLN A 169 24.03 -30.11 -6.15
C GLN A 169 24.39 -31.59 -6.36
N ASN A 170 24.47 -32.03 -7.63
CA ASN A 170 24.87 -33.40 -7.94
C ASN A 170 26.30 -33.74 -7.43
N MET A 171 27.22 -32.76 -7.41
CA MET A 171 28.57 -32.96 -6.86
C MET A 171 28.53 -33.10 -5.32
N VAL A 172 27.70 -32.30 -4.64
CA VAL A 172 27.51 -32.39 -3.19
C VAL A 172 26.90 -33.75 -2.81
N ASP A 173 25.87 -34.18 -3.53
CA ASP A 173 25.20 -35.46 -3.29
C ASP A 173 26.19 -36.63 -3.48
N LYS A 174 27.01 -36.58 -4.53
CA LYS A 174 28.07 -37.57 -4.76
C LYS A 174 29.12 -37.61 -3.64
N LEU A 175 29.56 -36.46 -3.15
CA LEU A 175 30.51 -36.38 -2.04
C LEU A 175 29.92 -36.94 -0.74
N ASN A 176 28.64 -36.67 -0.47
CA ASN A 176 27.95 -37.22 0.69
C ASN A 176 27.81 -38.75 0.61
N GLU A 177 27.54 -39.29 -0.57
CA GLU A 177 27.50 -40.75 -0.80
C GLU A 177 28.88 -41.39 -0.56
N GLU A 178 29.95 -40.80 -1.11
CA GLU A 178 31.34 -41.27 -0.89
C GLU A 178 31.75 -41.18 0.60
N MET A 179 31.35 -40.12 1.30
CA MET A 179 31.62 -39.96 2.74
C MET A 179 30.87 -41.01 3.56
N THR A 180 29.59 -41.23 3.26
CA THR A 180 28.74 -42.24 3.92
C THR A 180 29.31 -43.64 3.72
N GLN A 181 29.76 -43.95 2.50
CA GLN A 181 30.40 -45.23 2.19
C GLN A 181 31.69 -45.43 3.00
N LYS A 182 32.55 -44.41 3.09
CA LYS A 182 33.79 -44.47 3.90
C LYS A 182 33.52 -44.65 5.39
N MET A 183 32.52 -43.93 5.94
CA MET A 183 32.16 -44.01 7.36
C MET A 183 31.63 -45.39 7.74
N SER A 184 30.85 -46.03 6.86
CA SER A 184 30.33 -47.38 7.10
C SER A 184 31.44 -48.44 7.28
N GLY A 185 32.63 -48.23 6.71
CA GLY A 185 33.76 -49.15 6.81
C GLY A 185 34.54 -49.07 8.13
N LEU A 186 34.34 -48.04 8.95
CA LEU A 186 35.14 -47.81 10.16
C LEU A 186 34.57 -48.48 11.42
N GLY A 187 33.39 -49.10 11.37
CA GLY A 187 32.88 -49.96 12.46
C GLY A 187 32.68 -49.26 13.81
N ILE A 188 32.77 -47.93 13.87
CA ILE A 188 32.46 -47.14 15.05
C ILE A 188 30.94 -46.98 15.07
N ALA A 189 30.25 -47.96 15.66
CA ALA A 189 28.83 -47.89 15.96
C ALA A 189 28.61 -46.86 17.06
N ASP A 190 28.58 -45.59 16.67
CA ASP A 190 28.32 -44.45 17.53
C ASP A 190 26.88 -44.51 18.03
N LYS A 191 26.70 -44.89 19.30
CA LYS A 191 25.43 -44.79 20.02
C LYS A 191 24.95 -43.33 20.19
N GLU A 192 25.72 -42.36 19.72
CA GLU A 192 25.47 -40.92 19.87
C GLU A 192 24.75 -40.34 18.65
N THR A 193 24.95 -40.89 17.44
CA THR A 193 24.25 -40.46 16.22
C THR A 193 22.77 -40.84 16.27
N ASP A 194 22.43 -42.03 16.78
CA ASP A 194 21.05 -42.50 16.88
C ASP A 194 20.14 -41.58 17.71
N LYS A 195 20.64 -41.00 18.79
CA LYS A 195 19.84 -40.09 19.65
C LYS A 195 19.58 -38.74 18.99
N LYS A 196 20.53 -38.23 18.19
CA LYS A 196 20.36 -36.99 17.45
C LYS A 196 19.33 -37.19 16.34
N THR A 197 19.46 -38.27 15.58
CA THR A 197 18.52 -38.63 14.51
C THR A 197 17.10 -38.83 15.03
N GLN A 198 16.92 -39.50 16.18
CA GLN A 198 15.58 -39.68 16.76
C GLN A 198 14.93 -38.35 17.18
N LYS A 199 15.71 -37.41 17.73
CA LYS A 199 15.19 -36.08 18.09
C LYS A 199 14.80 -35.28 16.86
N GLU A 200 15.64 -35.30 15.82
CA GLU A 200 15.36 -34.61 14.56
C GLU A 200 14.14 -35.21 13.86
N ALA A 201 14.01 -36.54 13.84
CA ALA A 201 12.83 -37.22 13.30
C ALA A 201 11.55 -36.87 14.09
N PHE A 202 11.61 -36.89 15.43
CA PHE A 202 10.49 -36.48 16.27
C PHE A 202 10.07 -35.03 16.03
N LEU A 203 11.04 -34.13 15.81
CA LEU A 203 10.75 -32.72 15.53
C LEU A 203 10.19 -32.50 14.14
N ALA A 204 10.68 -33.22 13.14
CA ALA A 204 10.14 -33.18 11.79
C ALA A 204 8.68 -33.67 11.76
N GLU A 205 8.37 -34.76 12.45
CA GLU A 205 7.01 -35.26 12.64
C GLU A 205 6.13 -34.20 13.33
N LEU A 206 6.59 -33.65 14.46
CA LEU A 206 5.85 -32.63 15.20
C LEU A 206 5.54 -31.38 14.36
N ILE A 207 6.50 -30.91 13.57
CA ILE A 207 6.32 -29.74 12.70
C ILE A 207 5.34 -30.08 11.57
N SER A 208 5.45 -31.26 10.97
CA SER A 208 4.50 -31.73 9.95
C SER A 208 3.07 -31.80 10.49
N ASP A 209 2.88 -32.41 11.65
CA ASP A 209 1.57 -32.51 12.31
C ASP A 209 1.00 -31.13 12.65
N TRP A 210 1.87 -30.21 13.07
CA TRP A 210 1.48 -28.84 13.36
C TRP A 210 1.06 -28.08 12.11
N ASP A 211 1.82 -28.18 11.02
CA ASP A 211 1.54 -27.50 9.76
C ASP A 211 0.26 -28.05 9.12
N GLU A 212 0.05 -29.37 9.18
CA GLU A 212 -1.21 -30.00 8.75
C GLU A 212 -2.41 -29.53 9.59
N TYR A 213 -2.25 -29.45 10.91
CA TYR A 213 -3.31 -28.98 11.79
C TYR A 213 -3.59 -27.48 11.62
N PHE A 214 -2.56 -26.63 11.49
CA PHE A 214 -2.70 -25.18 11.53
C PHE A 214 -3.04 -24.57 10.17
N GLY A 215 -2.51 -25.09 9.07
CA GLY A 215 -2.75 -24.56 7.72
C GLY A 215 -1.95 -23.29 7.41
N ASP A 216 -2.51 -22.43 6.56
CA ASP A 216 -1.85 -21.22 6.03
C ASP A 216 -1.63 -20.14 7.11
N GLY A 217 -2.33 -20.26 8.24
CA GLY A 217 -2.21 -19.36 9.38
C GLY A 217 -3.05 -18.10 9.23
N ASP A 218 -4.21 -18.24 8.60
CA ASP A 218 -5.22 -17.20 8.45
C ASP A 218 -6.00 -16.97 9.74
N LEU A 219 -6.75 -15.86 9.80
CA LEU A 219 -7.47 -15.49 11.02
C LEU A 219 -8.37 -16.64 11.50
N ASP A 220 -9.00 -17.35 10.56
CA ASP A 220 -9.85 -18.49 10.81
C ASP A 220 -9.08 -19.65 11.49
N ASP A 221 -7.82 -19.90 11.10
CA ASP A 221 -6.96 -20.90 11.75
C ASP A 221 -6.61 -20.50 13.19
N TRP A 222 -6.34 -19.20 13.41
CA TRP A 222 -6.11 -18.66 14.75
C TRP A 222 -7.36 -18.76 15.63
N GLN A 223 -8.55 -18.52 15.07
CA GLN A 223 -9.83 -18.64 15.78
C GLN A 223 -10.16 -20.11 16.08
N ARG A 224 -9.91 -21.02 15.13
CA ARG A 224 -10.02 -22.48 15.33
C ARG A 224 -9.14 -22.94 16.49
N LEU A 225 -7.87 -22.52 16.50
CA LEU A 225 -6.95 -22.82 17.60
C LEU A 225 -7.46 -22.25 18.95
N CYS A 226 -8.05 -21.05 18.97
CA CYS A 226 -8.64 -20.51 20.19
C CYS A 226 -9.80 -21.38 20.68
N GLY A 227 -10.70 -21.79 19.78
CA GLY A 227 -11.82 -22.69 20.12
C GLY A 227 -11.36 -24.04 20.66
N ASP A 228 -10.38 -24.65 20.02
CA ASP A 228 -9.78 -25.94 20.44
C ASP A 228 -9.07 -25.85 21.79
N LEU A 229 -8.63 -24.66 22.20
CA LEU A 229 -8.04 -24.38 23.50
C LEU A 229 -9.08 -23.96 24.56
N GLY A 230 -10.37 -23.94 24.22
CA GLY A 230 -11.45 -23.49 25.12
C GLY A 230 -11.48 -21.99 25.35
N LEU A 231 -10.89 -21.20 24.45
CA LEU A 231 -10.93 -19.73 24.46
C LEU A 231 -12.07 -19.21 23.57
N PRO A 232 -12.47 -17.93 23.71
CA PRO A 232 -13.43 -17.31 22.78
C PRO A 232 -12.91 -17.36 21.34
N ALA A 233 -13.70 -17.96 20.44
CA ALA A 233 -13.33 -18.11 19.02
C ALA A 233 -13.63 -16.85 18.19
N ASP A 234 -14.44 -15.92 18.69
CA ASP A 234 -14.92 -14.71 17.99
C ASP A 234 -13.96 -13.51 18.07
N LEU A 235 -12.66 -13.77 18.21
CA LEU A 235 -11.66 -12.71 18.32
C LEU A 235 -11.38 -12.06 16.95
N PRO A 236 -11.50 -10.73 16.81
CA PRO A 236 -11.48 -10.08 15.50
C PRO A 236 -10.09 -9.91 14.88
N SER A 237 -9.00 -10.34 15.54
CA SER A 237 -7.65 -10.18 15.00
C SER A 237 -6.65 -11.22 15.51
N LYS A 238 -5.68 -11.58 14.66
CA LYS A 238 -4.59 -12.53 14.98
C LYS A 238 -3.84 -12.11 16.24
N THR A 239 -3.66 -10.81 16.46
CA THR A 239 -3.00 -10.26 17.67
C THR A 239 -3.78 -10.53 18.94
N LYS A 240 -5.12 -10.46 18.91
CA LYS A 240 -5.97 -10.78 20.07
C LYS A 240 -5.94 -12.28 20.35
N CYS A 241 -6.04 -13.13 19.31
CA CYS A 241 -5.87 -14.58 19.45
C CYS A 241 -4.53 -14.93 20.10
N ARG A 242 -3.43 -14.34 19.61
CA ARG A 242 -2.08 -14.53 20.17
C ARG A 242 -2.00 -14.14 21.65
N LYS A 243 -2.66 -13.05 22.07
CA LYS A 243 -2.71 -12.64 23.49
C LYS A 243 -3.50 -13.63 24.34
N ALA A 244 -4.63 -14.14 23.84
CA ALA A 244 -5.44 -15.13 24.54
C ALA A 244 -4.71 -16.48 24.67
N ILE A 245 -4.08 -16.96 23.60
CA ILE A 245 -3.28 -18.21 23.61
C ILE A 245 -2.12 -18.12 24.63
N ARG A 246 -1.57 -16.92 24.87
CA ARG A 246 -0.53 -16.69 25.89
C ARG A 246 -1.00 -16.86 27.34
N THR A 247 -2.29 -17.04 27.60
CA THR A 247 -2.79 -17.32 28.96
C THR A 247 -2.98 -18.81 29.23
N VAL A 248 -2.89 -19.65 28.20
CA VAL A 248 -3.13 -21.10 28.30
C VAL A 248 -1.80 -21.83 28.37
N ASP A 249 -1.64 -22.69 29.38
CA ASP A 249 -0.46 -23.54 29.51
C ASP A 249 -0.83 -24.98 29.10
N VAL A 250 -0.35 -25.42 27.94
CA VAL A 250 -0.63 -26.74 27.36
C VAL A 250 0.64 -27.32 26.71
N ASN A 251 0.79 -28.64 26.67
CA ASN A 251 1.86 -29.29 25.93
C ASN A 251 1.45 -29.47 24.46
N ILE A 252 2.28 -29.00 23.52
CA ILE A 252 1.95 -28.98 22.09
C ILE A 252 1.73 -30.39 21.52
N ARG A 253 2.59 -31.37 21.88
CA ARG A 253 2.45 -32.74 21.38
C ARG A 253 1.16 -33.37 21.87
N GLN A 254 0.87 -33.20 23.17
CA GLN A 254 -0.39 -33.67 23.73
C GLN A 254 -1.61 -33.03 23.04
N PHE A 255 -1.53 -31.73 22.72
CA PHE A 255 -2.60 -31.04 22.03
C PHE A 255 -2.82 -31.61 20.61
N LEU A 256 -1.76 -31.95 19.89
CA LEU A 256 -1.88 -32.57 18.57
C LEU A 256 -2.41 -34.01 18.65
N ASP A 257 -1.99 -34.78 19.65
CA ASP A 257 -2.44 -36.17 19.86
C ASP A 257 -3.92 -36.27 20.32
N ALA A 258 -4.55 -35.16 20.73
CA ALA A 258 -5.92 -35.13 21.22
C ALA A 258 -6.96 -35.27 20.09
N ILE A 259 -7.82 -36.29 20.19
CA ILE A 259 -8.85 -36.58 19.18
C ILE A 259 -10.06 -35.65 19.34
N ARG A 260 -10.52 -35.43 20.58
CA ARG A 260 -11.63 -34.52 20.89
C ARG A 260 -11.10 -33.31 21.66
N LYS A 261 -11.10 -32.15 20.99
CA LYS A 261 -10.69 -30.87 21.57
C LYS A 261 -11.95 -30.06 21.94
N PRO A 262 -12.01 -29.43 23.12
CA PRO A 262 -10.95 -29.31 24.14
C PRO A 262 -10.92 -30.45 25.20
N GLU A 263 -11.83 -31.42 25.16
CA GLU A 263 -12.06 -32.35 26.30
C GLU A 263 -10.88 -33.28 26.62
N ASP A 264 -10.12 -33.72 25.62
CA ASP A 264 -8.99 -34.64 25.80
C ASP A 264 -7.68 -33.92 26.18
N VAL A 265 -7.67 -32.58 26.12
CA VAL A 265 -6.47 -31.75 26.34
C VAL A 265 -6.31 -31.42 27.83
N ILE A 266 -5.14 -31.73 28.40
CA ILE A 266 -4.83 -31.36 29.80
C ILE A 266 -4.31 -29.93 29.83
N PHE A 267 -5.12 -29.03 30.36
CA PHE A 267 -4.72 -27.65 30.63
C PHE A 267 -4.06 -27.54 32.00
N PHE A 268 -2.89 -26.91 32.05
CA PHE A 268 -2.15 -26.70 33.28
C PHE A 268 -2.52 -25.34 33.88
N LYS A 269 -2.66 -25.30 35.22
CA LYS A 269 -2.92 -24.04 35.94
C LYS A 269 -1.73 -23.08 35.95
N ASN A 270 -0.52 -23.61 35.73
CA ASN A 270 0.70 -22.82 35.72
C ASN A 270 1.82 -23.51 34.91
N VAL A 271 2.79 -22.69 34.50
CA VAL A 271 3.97 -23.10 33.75
C VAL A 271 4.79 -24.16 34.49
N TYR A 272 4.86 -24.10 35.82
CA TYR A 272 5.62 -25.08 36.62
C TYR A 272 5.06 -26.51 36.47
N LYS A 273 3.73 -26.68 36.52
CA LYS A 273 3.08 -27.99 36.32
C LYS A 273 3.27 -28.48 34.89
N LEU A 274 3.17 -27.59 33.90
CA LEU A 274 3.46 -27.91 32.50
C LEU A 274 4.92 -28.39 32.33
N ALA A 275 5.88 -27.68 32.93
CA ALA A 275 7.30 -28.05 32.90
C ALA A 275 7.54 -29.42 33.55
N HIS A 276 7.00 -29.63 34.75
CA HIS A 276 7.12 -30.89 35.48
C HIS A 276 6.53 -32.06 34.69
N TRP A 277 5.34 -31.88 34.12
CA TRP A 277 4.70 -32.90 33.30
C TRP A 277 5.51 -33.20 32.03
N SER A 278 5.96 -32.17 31.30
CA SER A 278 6.70 -32.34 30.03
C SER A 278 8.05 -33.05 30.23
N ARG A 279 8.72 -32.82 31.38
CA ARG A 279 9.94 -33.56 31.75
C ARG A 279 9.65 -35.03 32.03
N LYS A 280 8.55 -35.32 32.75
CA LYS A 280 8.15 -36.70 33.09
C LYS A 280 7.77 -37.50 31.84
N SER A 281 7.08 -36.87 30.89
CA SER A 281 6.69 -37.51 29.62
C SER A 281 7.81 -37.54 28.58
N LYS A 282 8.90 -36.78 28.77
CA LYS A 282 10.00 -36.58 27.80
C LYS A 282 9.56 -35.93 26.47
N ASN A 283 8.39 -35.30 26.44
CA ASN A 283 7.85 -34.62 25.27
C ASN A 283 8.16 -33.12 25.34
N LEU A 284 9.46 -32.78 25.27
CA LEU A 284 9.93 -31.40 25.26
C LEU A 284 10.20 -30.95 23.84
N VAL A 285 9.55 -29.87 23.43
CA VAL A 285 9.80 -29.20 22.15
C VAL A 285 10.92 -28.17 22.37
N PRO A 286 12.09 -28.30 21.74
CA PRO A 286 13.16 -27.32 21.87
C PRO A 286 12.79 -26.00 21.20
N LYS A 287 13.23 -24.90 21.81
CA LYS A 287 12.92 -23.53 21.38
C LYS A 287 13.50 -23.18 20.02
N ASP A 288 14.65 -23.74 19.69
CA ASP A 288 15.44 -23.37 18.50
C ASP A 288 14.81 -23.86 17.19
N PHE A 289 13.88 -24.82 17.26
CA PHE A 289 13.20 -25.38 16.10
C PHE A 289 11.90 -24.66 15.75
N ILE A 290 11.47 -23.69 16.57
CA ILE A 290 10.21 -22.98 16.37
C ILE A 290 10.50 -21.58 15.86
N THR A 291 10.06 -21.31 14.63
CA THR A 291 10.20 -20.01 13.98
C THR A 291 9.46 -18.92 14.77
N ARG A 292 10.06 -17.73 14.85
CA ARG A 292 9.46 -16.58 15.55
C ARG A 292 8.18 -16.15 14.82
N GLY A 293 7.18 -15.71 15.58
CA GLY A 293 5.91 -15.22 15.04
C GLY A 293 4.82 -16.29 14.82
N THR A 294 5.17 -17.58 14.87
CA THR A 294 4.20 -18.68 14.74
C THR A 294 3.27 -18.80 15.94
N PRO A 295 2.05 -19.34 15.77
CA PRO A 295 1.16 -19.72 16.88
C PRO A 295 1.82 -20.70 17.85
N MET A 296 2.62 -21.65 17.34
CA MET A 296 3.35 -22.62 18.15
C MET A 296 4.30 -21.91 19.12
N ARG A 297 4.95 -20.82 18.67
CA ARG A 297 5.78 -19.95 19.52
C ARG A 297 4.96 -19.24 20.61
N ALA A 298 3.70 -18.92 20.37
CA ALA A 298 2.83 -18.27 21.36
C ALA A 298 2.36 -19.24 22.47
N LEU A 299 2.20 -20.52 22.12
CA LEU A 299 1.93 -21.62 23.05
C LEU A 299 3.16 -22.01 23.87
N MET A 300 4.36 -21.91 23.29
CA MET A 300 5.58 -22.17 24.02
C MET A 300 5.72 -21.23 25.22
N ARG A 301 5.84 -21.82 26.41
CA ARG A 301 6.31 -21.13 27.60
C ARG A 301 7.81 -21.32 27.75
N GLU A 302 8.47 -20.32 28.30
CA GLU A 302 9.89 -20.41 28.64
C GLU A 302 10.05 -21.31 29.86
N LEU A 303 10.07 -22.63 29.63
CA LEU A 303 10.26 -23.63 30.69
C LEU A 303 11.63 -23.51 31.36
N SER A 304 12.57 -22.80 30.71
CA SER A 304 13.93 -22.51 31.19
C SER A 304 13.97 -21.69 32.50
N ARG A 305 12.92 -20.94 32.82
CA ARG A 305 12.85 -20.13 34.06
C ARG A 305 12.28 -20.88 35.27
N CYS A 306 11.82 -22.12 35.07
CA CYS A 306 11.27 -22.97 36.13
C CYS A 306 12.34 -23.93 36.70
N TYR A 307 13.60 -23.51 36.69
CA TYR A 307 14.77 -24.23 37.19
C TYR A 307 15.51 -23.36 38.19
#